data_AF-A0A166JJE9-F1
#
_entry.id   AF-A0A166JJE9-F1
#
_cell.length_a   1.000
_cell.length_b   1.000
_cell.length_c   1.000
_cell.angle_alpha   90.00
_cell.angle_beta   90.00
_cell.angle_gamma   90.00
#
_symmetry.space_group_name_H-M   'P 1'
#
loop_
_entity.id
_entity.type
_entity.pdbx_description
1 polymer ?
#
loop_
_entity_poly.entity_id
_entity_poly.type
_entity_poly.pdbx_seq_one_letter_code
_entity_poly.pdbx_strand_id
1 'polypeptide(L)'
;MGSVNLNILGLASAGIVLDAQGRLRQLAPGEQPASNDVVISFAENEERVPSVSARFVDSQGQQSDLEIDNAIAQVERAIEGGFDPTELED
;
A
#
# COMPACT_ATOMS: atom_id res chain seq x y z
N MET A 1 -18.81 5.50 7.11
CA MET A 1 -17.56 5.26 6.37
C MET A 1 -16.44 5.24 7.40
N GLY A 2 -15.85 4.09 7.66
CA GLY A 2 -14.82 3.95 8.69
C GLY A 2 -13.47 4.36 8.14
N SER A 3 -12.86 5.40 8.69
CA SER A 3 -11.49 5.79 8.38
C SER A 3 -10.54 4.75 8.99
N VAL A 4 -9.96 3.91 8.13
CA VAL A 4 -8.92 2.96 8.54
C VAL A 4 -7.63 3.74 8.71
N ASN A 5 -7.17 3.91 9.94
CA ASN A 5 -5.89 4.53 10.23
C ASN A 5 -4.76 3.57 9.87
N LEU A 6 -4.18 3.76 8.69
CA LEU A 6 -3.02 3.00 8.19
C LEU A 6 -1.81 3.12 9.12
N ASN A 7 -1.72 4.22 9.88
CA ASN A 7 -0.68 4.45 10.87
C ASN A 7 -0.70 3.42 12.03
N ILE A 8 -1.87 2.88 12.39
CA ILE A 8 -1.98 1.83 13.43
C ILE A 8 -1.68 0.45 12.83
N LEU A 9 -2.00 0.23 11.56
CA LEU A 9 -1.76 -1.03 10.87
C LEU A 9 -0.29 -1.25 10.49
N GLY A 10 0.46 -0.18 10.22
CA GLY A 10 1.89 -0.24 9.88
C GLY A 10 2.85 -0.32 11.08
N LEU A 11 2.40 -0.04 12.31
CA LEU A 11 3.23 -0.13 13.52
C LEU A 11 3.48 -1.58 13.97
N ALA A 12 2.57 -2.49 13.63
CA ALA A 12 2.87 -3.91 13.60
C ALA A 12 3.44 -4.19 12.21
N SER A 13 4.57 -4.87 12.10
CA SER A 13 5.33 -5.19 10.88
C SER A 13 4.58 -6.09 9.87
N ALA A 14 3.28 -5.90 9.75
CA ALA A 14 2.32 -6.74 9.07
C ALA A 14 1.86 -5.99 7.81
N GLY A 15 2.13 -6.58 6.64
CA GLY A 15 1.61 -6.05 5.38
C GLY A 15 0.10 -5.91 5.41
N ILE A 16 -0.43 -4.98 4.63
CA ILE A 16 -1.88 -4.82 4.41
C ILE A 16 -2.24 -5.54 3.12
N VAL A 17 -3.41 -6.18 3.10
CA VAL A 17 -3.97 -6.77 1.89
C VAL A 17 -5.24 -6.03 1.49
N LEU A 18 -5.34 -5.66 0.22
CA LEU A 18 -6.59 -5.33 -0.44
C LEU A 18 -7.09 -6.60 -1.14
N ASP A 19 -8.21 -7.14 -0.66
CA ASP A 19 -8.80 -8.34 -1.25
C ASP A 19 -9.50 -8.07 -2.58
N ALA A 20 -9.81 -9.13 -3.32
CA ALA A 20 -10.53 -9.04 -4.61
C ALA A 20 -11.93 -8.38 -4.51
N GLN A 21 -12.48 -8.21 -3.30
CA GLN A 21 -13.74 -7.51 -3.05
C GLN A 21 -13.51 -6.03 -2.67
N GLY A 22 -12.27 -5.55 -2.75
CA GLY A 22 -11.90 -4.18 -2.41
C GLY A 22 -11.86 -3.90 -0.91
N ARG A 23 -11.78 -4.93 -0.07
CA ARG A 23 -11.71 -4.77 1.39
C ARG A 23 -10.27 -4.80 1.85
N LEU A 24 -9.91 -3.79 2.64
CA LEU A 24 -8.60 -3.73 3.31
C LEU A 24 -8.62 -4.59 4.57
N ARG A 25 -7.62 -5.45 4.70
CA ARG A 25 -7.39 -6.29 5.88
C ARG A 25 -5.90 -6.37 6.19
N GLN A 26 -5.55 -6.66 7.44
CA GLN A 26 -4.16 -6.89 7.82
C GLN A 26 -3.75 -8.31 7.40
N LEU A 27 -2.57 -8.48 6.81
CA LEU A 27 -1.96 -9.78 6.56
C LEU A 27 -1.36 -10.29 7.87
N ALA A 28 -1.81 -11.45 8.36
CA ALA A 28 -1.18 -12.02 9.53
C ALA A 28 0.26 -12.49 9.20
N PRO A 29 1.19 -12.45 10.16
CA PRO A 29 2.54 -12.96 9.96
C PRO A 29 2.53 -14.43 9.50
N GLY A 30 3.14 -14.72 8.34
CA GLY A 30 3.16 -16.06 7.75
C GLY A 30 1.87 -16.47 7.02
N GLU A 31 0.86 -15.60 6.97
CA GLU A 31 -0.30 -15.79 6.10
C GLU A 31 0.09 -15.53 4.65
N GLN A 32 -0.42 -16.38 3.76
CA GLN A 32 -0.16 -16.26 2.33
C GLN A 32 -1.33 -15.50 1.68
N PRO A 33 -1.05 -14.44 0.90
CA PRO A 33 -2.09 -13.67 0.22
C PRO A 33 -2.86 -14.55 -0.78
N ALA A 34 -4.15 -14.28 -0.95
CA ALA A 34 -4.99 -15.03 -1.86
C ALA A 34 -4.79 -14.56 -3.31
N SER A 35 -5.29 -15.33 -4.27
CA SER A 35 -5.31 -14.91 -5.67
C SER A 35 -6.18 -13.68 -5.88
N ASN A 36 -5.68 -12.75 -6.69
CA ASN A 36 -6.22 -11.42 -6.96
C ASN A 36 -6.17 -10.44 -5.77
N ASP A 37 -5.36 -10.74 -4.76
CA ASP A 37 -5.08 -9.82 -3.68
C ASP A 37 -3.95 -8.85 -4.07
N VAL A 38 -4.01 -7.61 -3.58
CA VAL A 38 -2.89 -6.68 -3.60
C VAL A 38 -2.31 -6.59 -2.20
N VAL A 39 -1.02 -6.91 -2.07
CA VAL A 39 -0.27 -6.80 -0.81
C VAL A 39 0.50 -5.50 -0.79
N ILE A 40 0.31 -4.71 0.25
CA ILE A 40 0.98 -3.43 0.50
C ILE A 40 1.92 -3.63 1.69
N SER A 41 3.21 -3.41 1.47
CA SER A 41 4.25 -3.56 2.48
C SER A 41 4.89 -2.22 2.78
N PHE A 42 5.05 -1.94 4.06
CA PHE A 42 5.71 -0.74 4.57
C PHE A 42 7.07 -1.17 5.12
N ALA A 43 8.13 -0.54 4.65
CA ALA A 43 9.48 -0.74 5.16
C ALA A 43 10.07 0.63 5.54
N GLU A 44 10.93 0.68 6.53
CA GLU A 44 11.77 1.86 6.76
C GLU A 44 13.11 1.62 6.05
N ASN A 45 13.49 2.52 5.15
CA ASN A 45 14.84 2.49 4.57
C ASN A 45 15.87 2.97 5.62
N GLU A 46 17.17 2.78 5.35
CA GLU A 46 18.26 3.16 6.28
C GLU A 46 18.21 4.65 6.70
N GLU A 47 17.61 5.50 5.88
CA GLU A 47 17.41 6.94 6.12
C GLU A 47 16.15 7.26 6.96
N ARG A 48 15.46 6.23 7.49
CA ARG A 48 14.15 6.35 8.18
C ARG A 48 13.06 7.00 7.34
N VAL A 49 13.21 6.92 6.02
CA VAL A 49 12.16 7.29 5.08
C VAL A 49 11.23 6.09 4.95
N PRO A 50 9.93 6.26 5.20
CA PRO A 50 8.96 5.19 4.98
C PRO A 50 8.90 4.87 3.49
N SER A 51 9.25 3.63 3.16
CA SER A 51 9.10 3.01 1.84
C SER A 51 7.78 2.28 1.79
N VAL A 52 7.01 2.50 0.72
CA VAL A 52 5.80 1.74 0.44
C VAL A 52 6.03 0.94 -0.81
N SER A 53 5.75 -0.36 -0.75
CA SER A 53 5.78 -1.24 -1.91
C SER A 53 4.44 -1.95 -2.02
N ALA A 54 3.96 -2.15 -3.25
CA ALA A 54 2.74 -2.88 -3.51
C ALA A 54 3.00 -4.01 -4.49
N ARG A 55 2.35 -5.15 -4.29
CA ARG A 55 2.50 -6.34 -5.12
C ARG A 55 1.15 -6.96 -5.39
N PHE A 56 0.84 -7.19 -6.65
CA PHE A 56 -0.36 -7.90 -7.06
C PHE A 56 -0.09 -9.39 -7.14
N VAL A 57 -0.97 -10.19 -6.53
CA VAL A 57 -0.97 -11.64 -6.62
C VAL A 57 -2.03 -12.04 -7.63
N ASP A 58 -1.65 -12.66 -8.73
CA ASP A 58 -2.60 -12.99 -9.80
C ASP A 58 -3.38 -14.30 -9.49
N SER A 59 -4.28 -14.67 -10.40
CA SER A 59 -5.11 -15.88 -10.28
C SER A 59 -4.32 -17.21 -10.31
N GLN A 60 -3.08 -17.18 -10.78
CA GLN A 60 -2.13 -18.30 -10.78
C GLN A 60 -1.18 -18.27 -9.58
N GLY A 61 -1.32 -17.26 -8.70
CA GLY A 61 -0.47 -17.07 -7.53
C GLY A 61 0.93 -16.55 -7.85
N GLN A 62 1.20 -16.09 -9.08
CA GLN A 62 2.40 -15.33 -9.36
C GLN A 62 2.24 -13.93 -8.76
N GLN A 63 3.36 -13.34 -8.39
CA GLN A 63 3.38 -12.03 -7.78
C GLN A 63 4.13 -11.06 -8.69
N SER A 64 3.53 -9.91 -8.95
CA SER A 64 4.11 -8.81 -9.73
C SER A 64 4.16 -7.57 -8.86
N ASP A 65 5.33 -6.95 -8.74
CA ASP A 65 5.43 -5.64 -8.10
C ASP A 65 4.65 -4.61 -8.92
N LEU A 66 3.97 -3.71 -8.22
CA LEU A 66 3.21 -2.60 -8.78
C LEU A 66 4.08 -1.36 -8.71
N GLU A 67 4.30 -0.71 -9.86
CA GLU A 67 5.09 0.52 -9.95
C GLU A 67 4.26 1.69 -9.39
N ILE A 68 4.41 1.94 -8.09
CA ILE A 68 3.69 2.99 -7.36
C ILE A 68 4.55 4.22 -7.06
N ASP A 69 5.86 4.16 -7.35
CA ASP A 69 6.81 5.24 -7.04
C ASP A 69 6.42 6.57 -7.69
N ASN A 70 5.98 6.52 -8.95
CA ASN A 70 5.55 7.71 -9.67
C ASN A 70 4.27 8.33 -9.09
N ALA A 71 3.34 7.49 -8.63
CA ALA A 71 2.11 7.94 -7.99
C ALA A 71 2.41 8.55 -6.60
N ILE A 72 3.31 7.96 -5.83
CA ILE A 72 3.73 8.50 -4.53
C ILE A 72 4.44 9.86 -4.71
N ALA A 73 5.35 9.98 -5.68
CA ALA A 73 6.03 11.24 -5.97
C ALA A 73 5.07 12.38 -6.41
N GLN A 74 3.90 12.05 -6.96
CA GLN A 74 2.85 13.04 -7.24
C GLN A 74 2.13 13.46 -5.96
N VAL A 75 1.78 12.50 -5.11
CA VAL A 75 1.15 12.76 -3.81
C VAL A 75 2.04 13.62 -2.92
N GLU A 76 3.35 13.32 -2.84
CA GLU A 76 4.32 14.10 -2.07
C GLU A 76 4.38 15.56 -2.55
N ARG A 77 4.46 15.77 -3.86
CA ARG A 77 4.49 17.12 -4.45
C ARG A 77 3.21 17.92 -4.18
N ALA A 78 2.04 17.27 -4.21
CA ALA A 78 0.79 17.93 -3.84
C ALA A 78 0.80 18.37 -2.37
N ILE A 79 1.22 17.48 -1.47
CA ILE A 79 1.30 17.78 -0.04
C ILE A 79 2.28 18.94 0.22
N GLU A 80 3.47 18.92 -0.37
CA GLU A 80 4.45 20.02 -0.26
C GLU A 80 3.94 21.33 -0.86
N GLY A 81 3.14 21.26 -1.94
CA GLY A 81 2.49 22.40 -2.55
C GLY A 81 1.25 22.92 -1.80
N GLY A 82 0.78 22.21 -0.76
CA GLY A 82 -0.44 22.52 -0.04
C GLY A 82 -1.73 22.22 -0.80
N PHE A 83 -1.65 21.37 -1.83
CA PHE A 83 -2.79 20.90 -2.62
C PHE A 83 -3.27 19.53 -2.12
N ASP A 84 -4.56 19.26 -2.27
CA ASP A 84 -5.10 17.94 -1.98
C ASP A 84 -4.61 16.95 -3.06
N PRO A 85 -3.83 15.91 -2.69
CA PRO A 85 -3.33 14.94 -3.65
C PRO A 85 -4.43 14.10 -4.30
N THR A 86 -5.63 14.05 -3.70
CA THR A 86 -6.79 13.34 -4.26
C THR A 86 -7.47 14.12 -5.38
N GLU A 87 -7.18 15.43 -5.51
CA GLU A 87 -7.68 16.28 -6.60
C GLU A 87 -6.68 16.41 -7.76
N LEU A 88 -5.54 15.70 -7.69
CA LEU A 88 -4.61 15.53 -8.81
C LEU A 88 -5.17 14.52 -9.82
N GLU A 89 -6.33 14.80 -10.41
CA GLU A 89 -6.81 14.12 -11.60
C GLU A 89 -6.46 14.97 -12.84
N ASP A 90 -5.35 14.63 -13.54
CA ASP A 90 -5.20 14.64 -15.01
C ASP A 90 -4.01 13.77 -15.45
#